data_AF-A0A7J5W7P9-F1
#
_entry.id   AF-A0A7J5W7P9-F1
#
_cell.length_a   1.000
_cell.length_b   1.000
_cell.length_c   1.000
_cell.angle_alpha   90.00
_cell.angle_beta   90.00
_cell.angle_gamma   90.00
#
_symmetry.space_group_name_H-M   'P 1'
#
loop_
_entity.id
_entity.type
_entity.pdbx_description
1 polymer ?
#
loop_
_entity_poly.entity_id
_entity_poly.type
_entity_poly.pdbx_seq_one_letter_code
_entity_poly.pdbx_strand_id
1 'polypeptide(L)'
;MAKVNIYIPDELLEEIDASATSRGLSRSAFVQEATAGYLTVERDEKLLRARRAGYDRAKAIMDEIKSLPDPYPDVSNLQILRALRDGMDLDELLPPRPKPGEEL
;
A
#
# COMPACT_ATOMS: atom_id res chain seq x y z
N MET A 1 -33.84 -1.35 8.11
CA MET A 1 -33.06 -2.49 8.66
C MET A 1 -33.51 -3.76 7.96
N ALA A 2 -32.56 -4.63 7.59
CA ALA A 2 -32.87 -5.98 7.10
C ALA A 2 -32.91 -6.96 8.28
N LYS A 3 -33.83 -7.93 8.25
CA LYS A 3 -33.87 -9.03 9.22
C LYS A 3 -33.03 -10.19 8.69
N VAL A 4 -32.12 -10.68 9.51
CA VAL A 4 -31.28 -11.84 9.19
C VAL A 4 -31.55 -12.91 10.23
N ASN A 5 -31.82 -14.13 9.77
CA ASN A 5 -31.89 -15.30 10.64
C ASN A 5 -30.62 -16.12 10.41
N ILE A 6 -29.89 -16.42 11.49
CA ILE A 6 -28.66 -17.22 11.45
C ILE A 6 -28.73 -18.30 12.51
N TYR A 7 -28.04 -19.40 12.27
CA TYR A 7 -27.76 -20.41 13.28
C TYR A 7 -26.31 -20.23 13.74
N ILE A 8 -26.10 -20.21 15.05
CA ILE A 8 -24.79 -20.11 15.69
C ILE A 8 -24.74 -21.12 16.85
N PRO A 9 -23.54 -21.55 17.28
CA PRO A 9 -23.41 -22.39 18.47
C PRO A 9 -24.03 -21.74 19.70
N ASP A 10 -24.66 -22.54 20.56
CA ASP A 10 -25.32 -22.04 21.77
C ASP A 10 -24.32 -21.33 22.70
N GLU A 11 -23.12 -21.90 22.86
CA GLU A 11 -22.03 -21.29 23.65
C GLU A 11 -21.69 -19.88 23.16
N LEU A 12 -21.63 -19.67 21.84
CA LEU A 12 -21.35 -18.36 21.27
C LEU A 12 -22.52 -17.38 21.48
N LEU A 13 -23.76 -17.87 21.40
CA LEU A 13 -24.94 -17.05 21.67
C LEU A 13 -24.95 -16.56 23.13
N GLU A 14 -24.60 -17.45 24.07
CA GLU A 14 -24.49 -17.12 25.49
C GLU A 14 -23.41 -16.05 25.75
N GLU A 15 -22.23 -16.17 25.12
CA GLU A 15 -21.17 -15.17 25.21
C GLU A 15 -21.61 -13.80 24.66
N ILE A 16 -22.32 -13.79 23.53
CA ILE A 16 -22.86 -12.57 22.92
C ILE A 16 -23.86 -11.90 23.87
N ASP A 17 -24.76 -12.67 24.47
CA ASP A 17 -25.78 -12.15 25.38
C ASP A 17 -25.19 -11.62 26.69
N ALA A 18 -24.22 -12.32 27.25
CA ALA A 18 -23.48 -11.85 28.41
C ALA A 18 -22.76 -10.53 28.11
N SER A 19 -22.08 -10.46 26.96
CA SER A 19 -21.38 -9.26 26.51
C SER A 19 -22.33 -8.09 26.25
N ALA A 20 -23.45 -8.32 25.56
CA ALA A 20 -24.47 -7.31 25.31
C ALA A 20 -25.05 -6.77 26.62
N THR A 21 -25.39 -7.67 27.55
CA THR A 21 -25.93 -7.32 28.88
C THR A 21 -24.92 -6.51 29.70
N SER A 22 -23.66 -6.92 29.72
CA SER A 22 -22.59 -6.19 30.44
C SER A 22 -22.39 -4.76 29.95
N ARG A 23 -22.74 -4.50 28.68
CA ARG A 23 -22.64 -3.18 28.03
C ARG A 23 -23.97 -2.43 28.00
N GLY A 24 -25.04 -2.99 28.57
CA GLY A 24 -26.38 -2.39 28.55
C GLY A 24 -26.99 -2.29 27.15
N LEU A 25 -26.58 -3.17 26.23
CA LEU A 25 -27.03 -3.18 24.83
C LEU A 25 -28.00 -4.34 24.59
N SER A 26 -28.86 -4.19 23.58
CA SER A 26 -29.57 -5.35 23.04
C SER A 26 -28.60 -6.24 22.26
N ARG A 27 -28.93 -7.54 22.16
CA ARG A 27 -28.18 -8.49 21.31
C ARG A 27 -27.97 -7.96 19.90
N SER A 28 -29.02 -7.41 19.27
CA SER A 28 -28.95 -6.89 17.92
C SER A 28 -28.05 -5.65 17.81
N ALA A 29 -28.08 -4.74 18.80
CA ALA A 29 -27.19 -3.59 18.84
C ALA A 29 -25.73 -4.01 19.00
N PHE A 30 -25.46 -4.96 19.91
CA PHE A 30 -24.12 -5.51 20.11
C PHE A 30 -23.58 -6.18 18.85
N VAL A 31 -24.38 -7.04 18.20
CA VAL A 31 -23.98 -7.71 16.95
C VAL A 31 -23.72 -6.70 15.84
N GLN A 32 -24.53 -5.65 15.72
CA GLN A 32 -24.34 -4.60 14.72
C GLN A 32 -23.03 -3.84 14.95
N GLU A 33 -22.75 -3.45 16.20
CA GLU A 33 -21.51 -2.77 16.57
C GLU A 33 -20.29 -3.67 16.31
N ALA A 34 -20.34 -4.92 16.75
CA ALA A 34 -19.26 -5.89 16.54
C ALA A 34 -18.99 -6.11 15.04
N THR A 35 -20.06 -6.22 14.24
CA THR A 35 -19.94 -6.37 12.77
C THR A 35 -19.32 -5.13 12.13
N ALA A 36 -19.73 -3.93 12.55
CA ALA A 36 -19.16 -2.68 12.07
C ALA A 36 -17.67 -2.55 12.44
N GLY A 37 -17.31 -2.95 13.66
CA GLY A 37 -15.92 -3.02 14.12
C GLY A 37 -15.08 -3.98 13.28
N TYR A 38 -15.57 -5.22 13.09
CA TYR A 38 -14.89 -6.22 12.28
C TYR A 38 -14.65 -5.74 10.85
N LEU A 39 -15.67 -5.17 10.20
CA LEU A 39 -15.54 -4.64 8.83
C LEU A 39 -14.55 -3.47 8.73
N THR A 40 -14.39 -2.69 9.80
CA THR A 40 -13.41 -1.60 9.84
C THR A 40 -12.00 -2.18 9.89
N VAL A 41 -11.75 -3.14 10.79
CA VAL A 41 -10.47 -3.85 10.89
C VAL A 41 -10.11 -4.53 9.56
N GLU A 42 -11.07 -5.22 8.93
CA GLU A 42 -10.83 -5.91 7.66
C GLU A 42 -10.45 -4.94 6.52
N ARG A 43 -11.07 -3.75 6.48
CA ARG A 43 -10.74 -2.69 5.51
C ARG A 43 -9.34 -2.14 5.75
N ASP A 44 -8.98 -1.88 7.00
CA ASP A 44 -7.66 -1.35 7.36
C ASP A 44 -6.56 -2.36 7.03
N GLU A 45 -6.78 -3.65 7.30
CA GLU A 45 -5.86 -4.72 6.90
C GLU A 45 -5.71 -4.84 5.38
N LYS A 46 -6.81 -4.68 4.64
CA LYS A 46 -6.77 -4.65 3.16
C LYS A 46 -5.97 -3.46 2.65
N LEU A 47 -6.16 -2.27 3.22
CA LEU A 47 -5.39 -1.08 2.85
C LEU A 47 -3.90 -1.23 3.18
N LEU A 48 -3.57 -1.78 4.35
CA LEU A 48 -2.19 -2.05 4.75
C LEU A 48 -1.52 -3.03 3.78
N ARG A 49 -2.20 -4.12 3.42
CA ARG A 49 -1.70 -5.09 2.43
C ARG A 49 -1.52 -4.47 1.06
N ALA A 50 -2.47 -3.66 0.60
CA ALA A 50 -2.37 -2.97 -0.69
C ALA A 50 -1.21 -1.97 -0.70
N ARG A 51 -1.01 -1.23 0.40
CA ARG A 51 0.12 -0.31 0.56
C ARG A 51 1.45 -1.04 0.53
N ARG A 52 1.58 -2.15 1.25
CA ARG A 52 2.79 -2.99 1.25
C ARG A 52 3.10 -3.52 -0.15
N ALA A 53 2.10 -4.06 -0.85
CA ALA A 53 2.25 -4.51 -2.23
C ALA A 53 2.65 -3.37 -3.18
N GLY A 54 2.16 -2.15 -2.95
CA GLY A 54 2.58 -0.96 -3.68
C GLY A 54 4.06 -0.64 -3.48
N TYR A 55 4.54 -0.65 -2.23
CA TYR A 55 5.96 -0.46 -1.91
C TYR A 55 6.84 -1.55 -2.52
N ASP A 56 6.44 -2.81 -2.41
CA ASP A 56 7.21 -3.93 -2.95
C ASP A 56 7.35 -3.83 -4.48
N ARG A 57 6.27 -3.44 -5.18
CA ARG A 57 6.33 -3.15 -6.62
C ARG A 57 7.24 -1.99 -6.96
N ALA A 58 7.13 -0.86 -6.25
CA ALA A 58 7.98 0.30 -6.48
C ALA A 58 9.46 -0.04 -6.25
N LYS A 59 9.75 -0.82 -5.19
CA LYS A 59 11.09 -1.32 -4.91
C LYS A 59 11.60 -2.21 -6.04
N ALA A 60 10.79 -3.17 -6.51
CA ALA A 60 11.18 -4.04 -7.62
C ALA A 60 11.52 -3.25 -8.89
N ILE A 61 10.74 -2.22 -9.22
CA ILE A 61 11.02 -1.32 -10.36
C ILE A 61 12.34 -0.58 -10.16
N MET A 62 12.61 -0.06 -8.95
CA MET A 62 13.86 0.64 -8.66
C MET A 62 15.07 -0.31 -8.71
N ASP A 63 14.92 -1.54 -8.23
CA ASP A 63 15.95 -2.57 -8.30
C ASP A 63 16.23 -2.96 -9.78
N GLU A 64 15.19 -3.02 -10.63
CA GLU A 64 15.32 -3.22 -12.07
C GLU A 64 16.07 -2.05 -12.73
N ILE A 65 15.65 -0.80 -12.46
CA ILE A 65 16.33 0.40 -12.98
C ILE A 65 17.80 0.43 -12.56
N LYS A 66 18.10 0.10 -11.30
CA LYS A 66 19.47 0.04 -10.79
C LYS A 66 20.32 -1.04 -11.49
N SER A 67 19.70 -2.12 -11.95
CA SER A 67 20.39 -3.20 -12.66
C SER A 67 20.72 -2.85 -14.11
N LEU A 68 20.07 -1.82 -14.67
CA LEU A 68 20.39 -1.33 -16.00
C LEU A 68 21.77 -0.65 -16.00
N PRO A 69 22.57 -0.83 -17.07
CA PRO A 69 23.81 -0.10 -17.24
C PRO A 69 23.55 1.42 -17.17
N ASP A 70 24.45 2.14 -16.51
CA ASP A 70 24.37 3.60 -16.49
C ASP A 70 24.52 4.13 -17.93
N PRO A 71 23.49 4.81 -18.48
CA PRO A 71 23.59 5.37 -19.82
C PRO A 71 24.62 6.50 -19.92
N TYR A 72 25.07 7.05 -18.79
CA TYR A 72 26.00 8.17 -18.71
C TYR A 72 27.09 7.94 -17.65
N PRO A 73 27.98 6.95 -17.83
CA PRO A 73 28.97 6.58 -16.82
C PRO A 73 29.94 7.73 -16.46
N ASP A 74 30.13 8.67 -17.38
CA ASP A 74 31.02 9.83 -17.20
C ASP A 74 30.37 11.01 -16.48
N VAL A 75 29.04 10.97 -16.25
CA VAL A 75 28.30 12.06 -15.60
C VAL A 75 27.81 11.59 -14.24
N SER A 76 28.34 12.19 -13.17
CA SER A 76 27.89 11.85 -11.83
C SER A 76 26.46 12.35 -11.54
N ASN A 77 25.71 11.58 -10.76
CA ASN A 77 24.38 11.98 -10.27
C ASN A 77 24.38 13.38 -9.61
N LEU A 78 25.48 13.77 -8.96
CA LEU A 78 25.61 15.08 -8.32
C LEU A 78 25.65 16.23 -9.35
N GLN A 79 26.27 16.02 -10.50
CA GLN A 79 26.27 17.01 -11.59
C GLN A 79 24.87 17.18 -12.16
N ILE A 80 24.15 16.08 -12.38
CA ILE A 80 22.76 16.09 -12.85
C ILE A 80 21.86 16.86 -11.87
N LEU A 81 21.95 16.55 -10.56
CA LEU A 81 21.14 17.22 -9.54
C LEU A 81 21.46 18.72 -9.42
N ARG A 82 22.72 19.12 -9.58
CA ARG A 82 23.10 20.54 -9.60
C ARG A 82 22.55 21.25 -10.83
N ALA A 83 22.63 20.64 -12.01
CA ALA A 83 22.06 21.21 -13.23
C ALA A 83 20.55 21.42 -13.12
N LEU A 84 19.81 20.43 -12.60
CA LEU A 84 18.37 20.58 -12.33
C LEU A 84 18.06 21.73 -11.36
N ARG A 85 18.83 21.84 -10.27
CA ARG A 85 18.66 22.92 -9.29
C ARG A 85 18.94 24.29 -9.90
N ASP A 86 19.97 24.36 -10.73
CA ASP A 86 20.44 25.60 -11.35
C ASP A 86 19.62 25.95 -12.62
N GLY A 87 18.63 25.12 -12.98
CA GLY A 87 17.72 25.34 -14.10
C GLY A 87 18.35 25.10 -15.48
N MET A 88 19.48 24.40 -15.53
CA MET A 88 20.14 24.04 -16.78
C MET A 88 19.38 22.93 -17.49
N ASP A 89 19.40 22.98 -18.82
CA ASP A 89 18.86 21.91 -19.65
C ASP A 89 19.77 20.66 -19.52
N LEU A 90 19.15 19.51 -19.26
CA LEU A 90 19.90 18.25 -19.16
C LEU A 90 20.47 17.82 -20.51
N ASP A 91 19.85 18.26 -21.61
CA ASP A 91 20.33 17.96 -22.95
C ASP A 91 21.66 18.69 -23.27
N GLU A 92 22.01 19.73 -22.52
CA GLU A 92 23.32 20.40 -22.59
C GLU A 92 24.39 19.69 -21.74
N LEU A 93 23.99 19.03 -20.65
CA LEU A 93 24.92 18.34 -19.74
C LEU A 93 25.16 16.88 -20.16
N LEU A 94 24.12 16.21 -20.64
CA LEU A 94 24.16 14.80 -20.99
C LEU A 94 24.60 14.65 -22.45
N PRO A 95 25.53 13.73 -22.76
CA PRO A 95 25.83 13.41 -24.15
C PRO A 95 24.57 12.83 -24.83
N PRO A 96 24.50 12.87 -26.17
CA PRO A 96 23.36 12.29 -26.89
C PRO A 96 23.20 10.81 -26.49
N ARG A 97 21.95 10.38 -26.25
CA ARG A 97 21.67 8.99 -25.84
C ARG A 97 22.33 8.02 -26.83
N PRO A 98 23.11 7.04 -26.35
CA PRO A 98 23.62 5.99 -27.23
C PRO A 98 22.45 5.28 -27.91
N LYS A 99 22.56 5.02 -29.22
CA LYS A 99 21.51 4.31 -29.94
C LYS A 99 21.44 2.87 -29.41
N PRO A 100 20.25 2.26 -29.33
CA PRO A 100 20.12 0.88 -28.89
C PRO A 100 20.96 -0.02 -29.81
N GLY A 101 22.06 -0.58 -29.29
CA GLY A 101 22.98 -1.47 -30.01
C GLY A 101 24.39 -0.91 -30.28
N GLU A 102 24.69 0.35 -29.95
CA GLU A 102 26.06 0.85 -29.89
C GLU A 102 26.63 0.53 -28.50
N GLU A 103 27.67 -0.31 -28.42
CA GLU A 103 28.35 -0.65 -27.17
C GLU A 103 28.97 0.60 -26.52
N LEU A 104 28.92 0.63 -25.17
CA LEU A 104 29.55 1.63 -24.30
C LEU A 104 31.08 1.62 -24.42
#